data_AF-A0AAV7WV70-F1
#
_entry.id   AF-A0AAV7WV70-F1
#
_cell.length_a   1.000
_cell.length_b   1.000
_cell.length_c   1.000
_cell.angle_alpha   90.00
_cell.angle_beta   90.00
_cell.angle_gamma   90.00
#
_symmetry.space_group_name_H-M   'P 1'
#
loop_
_entity.id
_entity.type
_entity.pdbx_description
1 polymer ?
#
loop_
_entity_poly.entity_id
_entity_poly.type
_entity_poly.pdbx_seq_one_letter_code
_entity_poly.pdbx_strand_id
1 'polypeptide(L)'
;MINGSVQISTIVERFHFGMREQRPGESIEESITALRKLASTCKFGSTIEERIRDPFMLRCASDKIRQELWSKDDPTLQEVIALAKNVEHTMACVDELEKEKKVDVNKISTKKELTAPKGYSIEHEDEKLTKV
;
A
#
# COMPACT_ATOMS: atom_id res chain seq x y z
N MET A 1 36.02 -31.07 -16.21
CA MET A 1 34.98 -30.56 -15.29
C MET A 1 35.57 -29.37 -14.53
N ILE A 2 35.28 -28.16 -14.97
CA ILE A 2 35.53 -26.93 -14.19
C ILE A 2 34.18 -26.25 -14.03
N ASN A 3 33.44 -26.64 -12.98
CA ASN A 3 32.27 -25.89 -12.54
C ASN A 3 32.81 -24.65 -11.82
N GLY A 4 33.23 -23.66 -12.61
CA GLY A 4 33.70 -22.38 -12.10
C GLY A 4 32.51 -21.60 -11.58
N SER A 5 32.20 -21.75 -10.29
CA SER A 5 31.28 -20.87 -9.59
C SER A 5 31.82 -19.45 -9.69
N VAL A 6 31.31 -18.65 -10.64
CA VAL A 6 31.68 -17.25 -10.82
C VAL A 6 31.39 -16.54 -9.50
N GLN A 7 32.46 -16.13 -8.81
CA GLN A 7 32.35 -15.32 -7.60
C GLN A 7 32.07 -13.88 -8.04
N ILE A 8 30.84 -13.43 -7.84
CA ILE A 8 30.46 -12.04 -8.05
C ILE A 8 31.21 -11.18 -7.02
N SER A 9 31.75 -10.04 -7.46
CA SER A 9 32.44 -9.11 -6.56
C SER A 9 31.49 -8.61 -5.47
N THR A 10 31.96 -8.53 -4.23
CA THR A 10 31.19 -8.00 -3.10
C THR A 10 30.67 -6.58 -3.36
N ILE A 11 31.36 -5.79 -4.18
CA ILE A 11 30.90 -4.45 -4.58
C ILE A 11 29.62 -4.54 -5.42
N VAL A 12 29.55 -5.50 -6.34
CA VAL A 12 28.39 -5.72 -7.21
C VAL A 12 27.21 -6.25 -6.38
N GLU A 13 27.45 -7.18 -5.46
CA GLU A 13 26.43 -7.67 -4.52
C GLU A 13 25.83 -6.53 -3.68
N ARG A 14 26.69 -5.67 -3.12
CA ARG A 14 26.26 -4.49 -2.35
C ARG A 14 25.51 -3.47 -3.20
N PHE A 15 25.89 -3.30 -4.46
CA PHE A 15 25.14 -2.49 -5.40
C PHE A 15 23.72 -3.04 -5.61
N HIS A 16 23.58 -4.34 -5.87
CA HIS A 16 22.26 -4.97 -6.01
C HIS A 16 21.41 -4.86 -4.74
N PHE A 17 22.02 -5.05 -3.57
CA PHE A 17 21.37 -4.80 -2.29
C PHE A 17 20.88 -3.34 -2.15
N GLY A 18 21.75 -2.39 -2.50
CA GLY A 18 21.46 -0.96 -2.47
C GLY A 18 20.36 -0.53 -3.45
N MET A 19 20.14 -1.28 -4.53
CA MET A 19 19.10 -0.99 -5.52
C MET A 19 17.77 -1.71 -5.27
N ARG A 20 17.68 -2.53 -4.22
CA ARG A 20 16.45 -3.26 -3.91
C ARG A 20 15.36 -2.35 -3.34
N GLU A 21 14.34 -2.05 -4.13
CA GLU A 21 13.12 -1.36 -3.70
C GLU A 21 11.94 -2.32 -3.56
N GLN A 22 11.00 -2.05 -2.64
CA GLN A 22 9.77 -2.85 -2.50
C GLN A 22 8.97 -2.82 -3.81
N ARG A 23 8.60 -3.99 -4.33
CA ARG A 23 7.87 -4.08 -5.60
C ARG A 23 6.39 -3.71 -5.41
N PRO A 24 5.69 -3.25 -6.45
CA PRO A 24 4.24 -3.05 -6.38
C PRO A 24 3.53 -4.36 -5.98
N GLY A 25 2.69 -4.28 -4.94
CA GLY A 25 1.95 -5.43 -4.41
C GLY A 25 2.78 -6.42 -3.58
N GLU A 26 4.07 -6.16 -3.37
CA GLU A 26 4.91 -7.00 -2.51
C GLU A 26 4.61 -6.76 -1.03
N SER A 27 4.44 -7.82 -0.27
CA SER A 27 4.24 -7.75 1.18
C SER A 27 5.50 -7.33 1.93
N ILE A 28 5.34 -6.91 3.18
CA ILE A 28 6.47 -6.58 4.06
C ILE A 28 7.40 -7.80 4.24
N GLU A 29 6.83 -8.99 4.39
CA GLU A 29 7.57 -10.24 4.56
C GLU A 29 8.42 -10.61 3.34
N GLU A 30 7.86 -10.47 2.14
CA GLU A 30 8.57 -10.74 0.89
C GLU A 30 9.73 -9.75 0.67
N SER A 31 9.48 -8.46 0.95
CA SER A 31 10.51 -7.41 0.86
C SER A 31 11.69 -7.70 1.80
N ILE A 32 11.43 -8.00 3.07
CA ILE A 32 12.45 -8.33 4.07
C ILE A 32 13.20 -9.62 3.68
N THR A 33 12.48 -10.64 3.20
CA THR A 33 13.08 -11.91 2.75
C THR A 33 14.04 -11.69 1.59
N ALA A 34 13.67 -10.85 0.62
CA ALA A 34 14.54 -10.52 -0.50
C ALA A 34 15.77 -9.70 -0.07
N LEU A 35 15.60 -8.75 0.85
CA LEU A 35 16.73 -8.00 1.43
C LEU A 35 17.70 -8.93 2.17
N ARG A 36 17.19 -9.87 2.99
CA ARG A 36 18.00 -10.89 3.66
C ARG A 36 18.77 -11.76 2.67
N LYS A 37 18.12 -12.18 1.57
CA LYS A 37 18.75 -12.97 0.51
C LYS A 37 19.93 -12.21 -0.13
N LEU A 38 19.73 -10.96 -0.51
CA LEU A 38 20.78 -10.12 -1.11
C LEU A 38 21.90 -9.80 -0.10
N ALA A 39 21.56 -9.57 1.17
CA ALA A 39 22.55 -9.27 2.20
C ALA A 39 23.49 -10.45 2.50
N SER A 40 23.05 -11.70 2.26
CA SER A 40 23.83 -12.92 2.55
C SER A 40 25.17 -13.01 1.80
N THR A 41 25.26 -12.39 0.62
CA THR A 41 26.46 -12.36 -0.24
C THR A 41 27.29 -11.08 -0.07
N CYS A 42 26.76 -10.08 0.65
CA CYS A 42 27.36 -8.74 0.76
C CYS A 42 28.53 -8.63 1.77
N LYS A 43 28.81 -9.70 2.53
CA LYS A 43 29.84 -9.73 3.59
C LYS A 43 29.68 -8.57 4.59
N PHE A 44 28.46 -8.34 5.09
CA PHE A 44 28.19 -7.30 6.09
C PHE A 44 28.62 -7.69 7.51
N GLY A 45 28.88 -8.98 7.76
CA GLY A 45 29.31 -9.47 9.07
C GLY A 45 28.24 -9.21 10.14
N SER A 46 28.67 -8.74 11.31
CA SER A 46 27.80 -8.46 12.45
C SER A 46 26.79 -7.33 12.21
N THR A 47 27.03 -6.45 11.23
CA THR A 47 26.17 -5.29 10.94
C THR A 47 25.02 -5.62 9.98
N ILE A 48 24.81 -6.89 9.62
CA ILE A 48 23.81 -7.28 8.61
C ILE A 48 22.39 -6.82 8.96
N GLU A 49 22.02 -6.81 10.24
CA GLU A 49 20.69 -6.40 10.66
C GLU A 49 20.46 -4.90 10.47
N GLU A 50 21.39 -4.05 10.91
CA GLU A 50 21.39 -2.61 10.66
C GLU A 50 21.34 -2.32 9.15
N ARG A 51 22.16 -3.05 8.38
CA ARG A 51 22.23 -2.90 6.92
C ARG A 51 20.92 -3.23 6.23
N ILE A 52 20.09 -4.11 6.78
CA ILE A 52 18.73 -4.40 6.27
C ILE A 52 17.72 -3.38 6.80
N ARG A 53 17.81 -3.04 8.08
CA ARG A 53 16.90 -2.13 8.79
C ARG A 53 16.83 -0.76 8.13
N ASP A 54 17.96 -0.08 8.04
CA ASP A 54 18.02 1.33 7.61
C ASP A 54 17.40 1.52 6.21
N PRO A 55 17.80 0.75 5.18
CA PRO A 55 17.18 0.91 3.88
C PRO A 55 15.72 0.47 3.82
N PHE A 56 15.29 -0.50 4.64
CA PHE A 56 13.88 -0.87 4.68
C PHE A 56 13.03 0.27 5.25
N MET A 57 13.47 0.90 6.35
CA MET A 57 12.79 2.06 6.94
C MET A 57 12.67 3.24 5.96
N LEU A 58 13.65 3.41 5.08
CA LEU A 58 13.64 4.47 4.05
C LEU A 58 12.79 4.10 2.83
N ARG A 59 12.78 2.84 2.41
CA ARG A 59 12.21 2.38 1.12
C ARG A 59 10.92 1.57 1.24
N CYS A 60 10.38 1.41 2.43
CA CYS A 60 9.06 0.80 2.61
C CYS A 60 8.02 1.59 1.82
N ALA A 61 7.18 0.91 1.03
CA ALA A 61 6.22 1.57 0.14
C ALA A 61 5.11 2.31 0.89
N SER A 62 4.74 1.84 2.09
CA SER A 62 3.66 2.44 2.89
C SER A 62 4.15 3.65 3.69
N ASP A 63 3.63 4.83 3.35
CA ASP A 63 3.89 6.09 4.06
C ASP A 63 3.50 5.99 5.54
N LYS A 64 2.39 5.28 5.83
CA LYS A 64 1.91 5.05 7.20
C LYS A 64 2.92 4.24 8.01
N ILE A 65 3.47 3.17 7.43
CA ILE A 65 4.54 2.37 8.06
C ILE A 65 5.78 3.24 8.26
N ARG A 66 6.23 4.00 7.25
CA ARG A 66 7.41 4.87 7.38
C ARG A 66 7.25 5.90 8.51
N GLN A 67 6.10 6.57 8.59
CA GLN A 67 5.82 7.54 9.66
C GLN A 67 5.92 6.92 11.05
N GLU A 68 5.34 5.73 11.25
CA GLU A 68 5.40 5.06 12.55
C GLU A 68 6.82 4.56 12.88
N LEU A 69 7.56 4.06 11.89
CA LEU A 69 8.95 3.64 12.07
C LEU A 69 9.87 4.81 12.43
N TRP A 70 9.74 5.96 11.75
CA TRP A 70 10.56 7.15 12.00
C TRP A 70 10.22 7.86 13.33
N SER A 71 9.10 7.50 13.95
CA SER A 71 8.75 7.97 15.30
C SER A 71 9.46 7.21 16.43
N LYS A 72 10.10 6.07 16.11
CA LYS A 72 10.83 5.26 17.09
C LYS A 72 12.27 5.72 17.21
N ASP A 73 12.79 5.67 18.43
CA ASP A 73 14.21 5.91 18.71
C ASP A 73 14.98 4.59 18.56
N ASP A 74 15.92 4.56 17.61
CA ASP A 74 16.81 3.43 17.27
C ASP A 74 16.19 2.01 17.37
N PRO A 75 15.13 1.70 16.60
CA PRO A 75 14.52 0.37 16.67
C PRO A 75 15.45 -0.70 16.11
N THR A 76 15.39 -1.91 16.65
CA THR A 76 16.04 -3.10 16.10
C THR A 76 15.33 -3.56 14.81
N LEU A 77 16.01 -4.36 13.97
CA LEU A 77 15.38 -4.93 12.77
C LEU A 77 14.11 -5.74 13.11
N GLN A 78 14.10 -6.46 14.23
CA GLN A 78 12.93 -7.22 14.67
C GLN A 78 11.75 -6.32 15.03
N GLU A 79 11.99 -5.23 15.77
CA GLU A 79 10.94 -4.26 16.11
C GLU A 79 10.38 -3.58 14.86
N VAL A 80 11.25 -3.24 13.90
CA VAL A 80 10.84 -2.69 12.60
C VAL A 80 9.92 -3.66 11.84
N ILE A 81 10.30 -4.94 11.76
CA ILE A 81 9.50 -5.97 11.08
C ILE A 81 8.15 -6.16 11.79
N ALA A 82 8.15 -6.27 13.12
CA ALA A 82 6.94 -6.48 13.90
C ALA A 82 5.95 -5.32 13.73
N LEU A 83 6.44 -4.08 13.82
CA LEU A 83 5.61 -2.89 13.62
C LEU A 83 5.05 -2.87 12.19
N ALA A 84 5.89 -3.03 11.18
CA ALA A 84 5.47 -2.98 9.79
C ALA A 84 4.41 -4.03 9.44
N LYS A 85 4.59 -5.28 9.91
CA LYS A 85 3.59 -6.35 9.72
C LYS A 85 2.28 -6.05 10.45
N ASN A 86 2.32 -5.49 11.66
CA ASN A 86 1.12 -5.13 12.40
C ASN A 86 0.31 -4.04 11.68
N VAL A 87 0.99 -3.02 11.16
CA VAL A 87 0.36 -1.95 10.39
C VAL A 87 -0.20 -2.49 9.07
N GLU A 88 0.54 -3.30 8.33
CA GLU A 88 0.08 -3.97 7.10
C GLU A 88 -1.21 -4.77 7.35
N HIS A 89 -1.24 -5.59 8.40
CA HIS A 89 -2.43 -6.36 8.78
C HIS A 89 -3.60 -5.46 9.18
N THR A 90 -3.35 -4.39 9.94
CA THR A 90 -4.38 -3.44 10.37
C THR A 90 -5.00 -2.73 9.16
N MET A 91 -4.17 -2.30 8.20
CA MET A 91 -4.65 -1.66 6.97
C MET A 91 -5.50 -2.62 6.14
N ALA A 92 -5.05 -3.87 5.96
CA ALA A 92 -5.81 -4.88 5.22
C ALA A 92 -7.18 -5.16 5.86
N CYS A 93 -7.22 -5.26 7.20
CA CYS A 93 -8.46 -5.45 7.96
C CYS A 93 -9.42 -4.25 7.81
N VAL A 94 -8.91 -3.03 7.91
CA VAL A 94 -9.73 -1.82 7.71
C VAL A 94 -10.31 -1.76 6.30
N ASP A 95 -9.51 -2.06 5.28
CA ASP A 95 -9.97 -2.10 3.88
C ASP A 95 -11.08 -3.13 3.64
N GLU A 96 -11.02 -4.27 4.33
CA GLU A 96 -12.07 -5.31 4.28
C GLU A 96 -13.37 -4.81 4.91
N LEU A 97 -13.30 -4.24 6.12
CA LEU A 97 -14.46 -3.66 6.81
C LEU A 97 -15.09 -2.48 6.04
N GLU A 98 -14.30 -1.67 5.35
CA GLU A 98 -14.82 -0.59 4.50
C GLU A 98 -15.55 -1.09 3.25
N LYS A 99 -15.11 -2.22 2.68
CA LYS A 99 -15.81 -2.87 1.56
C LYS A 99 -17.15 -3.42 2.03
N GLU A 100 -17.22 -4.05 3.20
CA GLU A 100 -18.46 -4.57 3.78
C GLU A 100 -19.51 -3.44 4.00
N LYS A 101 -19.09 -2.29 4.53
CA LYS A 101 -20.00 -1.13 4.73
C LYS A 101 -20.63 -0.58 3.45
N LYS A 102 -19.99 -0.76 2.28
CA LYS A 102 -20.52 -0.29 0.98
C LYS A 102 -21.53 -1.26 0.36
N VAL A 103 -21.64 -2.49 0.87
CA VAL A 103 -22.53 -3.52 0.31
C VAL A 103 -23.94 -3.48 0.94
N ASP A 104 -24.12 -2.87 2.12
CA ASP A 104 -25.41 -2.78 2.84
C ASP A 104 -26.16 -1.44 2.68
N VAL A 105 -26.38 -0.97 1.44
CA VAL A 105 -27.42 0.05 1.17
C VAL A 105 -28.43 -0.48 0.16
N ASN A 106 -29.44 -1.17 0.68
CA ASN A 106 -30.63 -1.52 -0.08
C ASN A 106 -31.42 -0.22 -0.39
N LYS A 107 -31.57 0.12 -1.68
CA LYS A 107 -32.45 1.20 -2.15
C LYS A 107 -33.89 0.83 -1.83
N ILE A 108 -34.45 1.39 -0.76
CA ILE A 108 -35.89 1.33 -0.52
C ILE A 108 -36.54 2.38 -1.42
N SER A 109 -36.98 1.95 -2.61
CA SER A 109 -37.94 2.70 -3.42
C SER A 109 -39.31 2.61 -2.76
N THR A 110 -39.58 3.42 -1.74
CA THR A 110 -40.97 3.67 -1.32
C THR A 110 -41.62 4.60 -2.33
N LYS A 111 -42.35 4.01 -3.28
CA LYS A 111 -43.48 4.70 -3.93
C LYS A 111 -44.46 5.10 -2.82
N LYS A 112 -44.37 6.35 -2.35
CA LYS A 112 -45.45 6.97 -1.58
C LYS A 112 -46.26 7.83 -2.52
N GLU A 113 -47.18 7.16 -3.21
CA GLU A 113 -48.33 7.79 -3.84
C GLU A 113 -49.23 8.30 -2.70
N LEU A 114 -49.18 9.61 -2.46
CA LEU A 114 -50.18 10.36 -1.70
C LEU A 114 -50.23 11.77 -2.29
N THR A 115 -51.43 12.10 -2.76
CA THR A 115 -51.83 13.18 -3.66
C THR A 115 -51.56 14.57 -3.11
N ALA A 116 -50.99 15.45 -3.94
CA ALA A 116 -50.97 16.89 -3.70
C ALA A 116 -52.22 17.56 -4.32
N PRO A 117 -52.89 18.48 -3.60
CA PRO A 117 -54.12 19.13 -4.07
C PRO A 117 -53.88 20.15 -5.20
N LYS A 118 -54.90 20.30 -6.05
CA LYS A 118 -54.98 21.27 -7.16
C LYS A 118 -54.96 22.71 -6.65
N GLY A 119 -54.17 23.57 -7.28
CA GLY A 119 -54.39 25.02 -7.28
C GLY A 119 -53.14 25.87 -7.50
N TYR A 120 -52.84 26.19 -8.76
CA TYR A 120 -52.56 27.54 -9.28
C TYR A 120 -51.72 27.43 -10.57
N SER A 121 -52.28 27.94 -11.67
CA SER A 121 -51.69 27.96 -13.01
C SER A 121 -50.58 29.00 -13.10
N ILE A 122 -49.46 28.65 -13.75
CA ILE A 122 -48.62 29.64 -14.43
C ILE A 122 -48.41 29.16 -15.86
N GLU A 123 -48.96 29.96 -16.76
CA GLU A 123 -48.99 29.85 -18.20
C GLU A 123 -47.58 29.79 -18.77
N HIS A 124 -47.31 28.80 -19.64
CA HIS A 124 -46.26 28.93 -20.64
C HIS A 124 -46.88 28.48 -21.96
N GLU A 125 -47.19 29.46 -22.81
CA GLU A 125 -47.49 29.20 -24.22
C GLU A 125 -46.25 28.60 -24.88
N ASP A 126 -46.47 27.46 -25.51
CA ASP A 126 -45.57 26.84 -26.45
C ASP A 126 -45.48 27.65 -27.76
N GLU A 127 -44.35 27.44 -28.42
CA GLU A 127 -44.23 27.35 -29.87
C GLU A 127 -44.04 28.66 -30.69
N LYS A 128 -42.85 28.80 -31.28
CA LYS A 128 -42.60 28.50 -32.72
C LYS A 128 -41.19 29.01 -33.12
N LEU A 129 -40.29 28.14 -33.55
CA LEU A 129 -40.14 27.54 -34.90
C LEU A 129 -39.29 28.41 -35.86
N THR A 130 -38.08 27.90 -36.12
CA THR A 130 -37.25 27.95 -37.37
C THR A 130 -36.83 29.24 -38.07
N LYS A 131 -35.52 29.21 -38.43
CA LYS A 131 -34.84 29.59 -39.69
C LYS A 131 -34.81 31.10 -40.00
N VAL A 132 -33.65 31.71 -40.21
CA VAL A 132 -32.73 31.58 -41.37
C VAL A 132 -31.32 31.96 -40.95
#